data_AF-A0A7R8Z915-F1
#
_entry.id   AF-A0A7R8Z915-F1
#
_cell.length_a   1.000
_cell.length_b   1.000
_cell.length_c   1.000
_cell.angle_alpha   90.00
_cell.angle_beta   90.00
_cell.angle_gamma   90.00
#
_symmetry.space_group_name_H-M   'P 1'
#
loop_
_entity.id
_entity.type
_entity.pdbx_description
1 polymer ?
#
loop_
_entity_poly.entity_id
_entity_poly.type
_entity_poly.pdbx_seq_one_letter_code
_entity_poly.pdbx_strand_id
1 'polypeptide(L)'
;MAIISDSMIVDLLLLSIASTIALYLYFTRNFNYWKKRGVHFSKPLPFFGNLKDMFLQRNSFGGLLMKEYEKHAGQPYFGLFSVDKPAFVIRDLDLIKNILVKDFDVFMNRSNPMDEKIDPLNAKGIIGQKGKKWRYIRMKLTPTFSSNKIKNMFCLVDAKAARVG
;
A
#
# COMPACT_ATOMS: atom_id res chain seq x y z
N MET A 1 -30.68 34.07 -0.65
CA MET A 1 -31.62 33.38 0.26
C MET A 1 -30.78 32.70 1.34
N ALA A 2 -30.98 33.11 2.59
CA ALA A 2 -30.54 32.35 3.76
C ALA A 2 -31.24 30.97 3.75
N ILE A 3 -30.52 29.91 4.09
CA ILE A 3 -31.05 28.54 4.14
C ILE A 3 -31.46 28.18 5.57
N ILE A 4 -30.76 28.70 6.59
CA ILE A 4 -30.96 28.33 8.01
C ILE A 4 -31.06 29.55 8.95
N SER A 5 -30.29 30.62 8.70
CA SER A 5 -30.28 31.83 9.53
C SER A 5 -30.25 33.11 8.68
N ASP A 6 -30.76 34.23 9.19
CA ASP A 6 -30.87 35.50 8.44
C ASP A 6 -29.54 36.04 7.87
N SER A 7 -28.40 35.50 8.32
CA SER A 7 -27.06 35.85 7.85
C SER A 7 -26.42 34.73 7.04
N MET A 8 -26.14 34.99 5.76
CA MET A 8 -25.42 34.05 4.88
C MET A 8 -24.05 33.64 5.42
N ILE A 9 -23.40 34.48 6.25
CA ILE A 9 -22.11 34.19 6.86
C ILE A 9 -22.26 33.06 7.90
N VAL A 10 -23.33 33.10 8.70
CA VAL A 10 -23.60 32.08 9.71
C VAL A 10 -23.92 30.74 9.06
N ASP A 11 -24.70 30.74 7.98
CA ASP A 11 -24.99 29.53 7.19
C ASP A 11 -23.72 28.90 6.60
N LEU A 12 -22.79 29.72 6.07
CA LEU A 12 -21.52 29.23 5.54
C LEU A 12 -20.62 28.63 6.63
N LEU A 13 -20.58 29.24 7.82
CA LEU A 13 -19.83 28.73 8.96
C LEU A 13 -20.39 27.39 9.45
N LEU A 14 -21.72 27.26 9.56
CA LEU A 14 -22.37 26.01 9.95
C LEU A 14 -22.09 24.89 8.94
N LEU A 15 -22.17 25.19 7.64
CA LEU A 15 -21.85 24.22 6.58
C LEU A 15 -20.38 23.78 6.65
N SER A 16 -19.45 24.72 6.88
CA SER A 16 -18.02 24.44 7.03
C SER A 16 -17.72 23.54 8.23
N ILE A 17 -18.35 23.82 9.37
CA ILE A 17 -18.22 23.01 10.60
C ILE A 17 -18.77 21.60 10.37
N ALA A 18 -19.99 21.49 9.81
CA ALA A 18 -20.61 20.20 9.51
C ALA A 18 -19.76 19.37 8.55
N SER A 19 -19.23 20.00 7.49
CA SER A 19 -18.32 19.36 6.53
C SER A 19 -17.03 18.88 7.20
N THR A 20 -16.43 19.69 8.08
CA THR A 20 -15.21 19.31 8.81
C THR A 20 -15.45 18.14 9.75
N ILE A 21 -16.56 18.12 10.48
CA ILE A 21 -16.95 17.00 11.34
C ILE A 21 -17.17 15.73 10.50
N ALA A 22 -17.90 15.85 9.40
CA ALA A 22 -18.16 14.72 8.50
C ALA A 22 -16.84 14.13 7.94
N LEU A 23 -15.91 14.99 7.50
CA LEU A 23 -14.58 14.58 7.06
C LEU A 23 -13.80 13.90 8.17
N TYR A 24 -13.77 14.48 9.38
CA TYR A 24 -13.09 13.88 10.52
C TYR A 24 -13.62 12.48 10.85
N LEU A 25 -14.95 12.31 10.91
CA LEU A 25 -15.57 11.01 11.17
C LEU A 25 -15.28 10.01 10.04
N TYR A 26 -15.31 10.46 8.78
CA TYR A 26 -14.98 9.63 7.63
C TYR A 26 -13.57 9.05 7.70
N PHE A 27 -12.56 9.89 8.00
CA PHE A 27 -11.16 9.44 8.06
C PHE A 27 -10.83 8.64 9.33
N THR A 28 -11.55 8.85 10.44
CA THR A 28 -11.29 8.17 11.71
C THR A 28 -12.09 6.89 11.91
N ARG A 29 -13.08 6.60 11.06
CA ARG A 29 -14.01 5.45 11.18
C ARG A 29 -13.33 4.10 11.46
N ASN A 30 -12.13 3.88 10.90
CA ASN A 30 -11.43 2.61 10.95
C ASN A 30 -10.31 2.56 12.01
N PHE A 31 -10.02 3.65 12.72
CA PHE A 31 -8.84 3.73 13.60
C PHE A 31 -8.88 2.77 14.80
N ASN A 32 -10.06 2.23 15.12
CA ASN A 32 -10.22 1.21 16.15
C ASN A 32 -10.02 -0.23 15.61
N TYR A 33 -9.72 -0.43 14.33
CA TYR A 33 -9.64 -1.75 13.70
C TYR A 33 -8.65 -2.71 14.39
N TRP A 34 -7.42 -2.24 14.65
CA TRP A 34 -6.38 -3.03 15.30
C TRP A 34 -6.60 -3.17 16.80
N LYS A 35 -7.05 -2.08 17.45
CA LYS A 35 -7.41 -2.09 18.88
C LYS A 35 -8.46 -3.17 19.19
N LYS A 36 -9.51 -3.28 18.36
CA LYS A 36 -10.57 -4.30 18.51
C LYS A 36 -10.07 -5.74 18.33
N ARG A 37 -8.90 -5.94 17.69
CA ARG A 37 -8.30 -7.26 17.42
C ARG A 37 -7.12 -7.60 18.34
N GLY A 38 -6.80 -6.72 19.29
CA GLY A 38 -5.66 -6.93 20.19
C GLY A 38 -4.29 -6.92 19.50
N VAL A 39 -4.18 -6.31 18.32
CA VAL A 39 -2.92 -6.22 17.56
C VAL A 39 -2.19 -4.93 17.95
N HIS A 40 -0.90 -5.00 18.25
CA HIS A 40 -0.04 -3.82 18.46
C HIS A 40 -0.02 -2.96 17.19
N PHE A 41 -0.21 -1.65 17.30
CA PHE A 41 -0.26 -0.76 16.15
C PHE A 41 0.24 0.64 16.48
N SER A 42 0.71 1.36 15.46
CA SER A 42 1.04 2.78 15.60
C SER A 42 -0.21 3.65 15.49
N LYS A 43 -0.44 4.51 16.48
CA LYS A 43 -1.59 5.43 16.49
C LYS A 43 -1.62 6.28 15.21
N PRO A 44 -2.70 6.21 14.41
CA PRO A 44 -2.81 6.97 13.18
C PRO A 44 -3.20 8.43 13.45
N LEU A 45 -2.85 9.31 12.50
CA LEU A 45 -3.32 10.69 12.46
C LEU A 45 -4.50 10.80 11.48
N PRO A 46 -5.53 11.63 11.77
CA PRO A 46 -6.58 11.92 10.81
C PRO A 46 -6.00 12.40 9.47
N PHE A 47 -6.65 12.04 8.36
CA PHE A 47 -6.25 12.34 6.97
C PHE A 47 -4.97 11.65 6.46
N PHE A 48 -3.98 11.37 7.32
CA PHE A 48 -2.68 10.85 6.89
C PHE A 48 -2.42 9.40 7.32
N GLY A 49 -3.18 8.87 8.28
CA GLY A 49 -2.88 7.58 8.90
C GLY A 49 -1.49 7.62 9.55
N ASN A 50 -0.64 6.66 9.23
CA ASN A 50 0.77 6.65 9.63
C ASN A 50 1.72 7.19 8.56
N LEU A 51 1.21 7.73 7.44
CA LEU A 51 2.02 8.15 6.29
C LEU A 51 2.30 9.66 6.23
N LYS A 52 2.13 10.40 7.34
CA LYS A 52 2.28 11.87 7.37
C LYS A 52 3.63 12.33 6.79
N ASP A 53 4.74 11.75 7.26
CA ASP A 53 6.08 12.19 6.83
C ASP A 53 6.35 11.87 5.35
N MET A 54 5.68 10.84 4.81
CA MET A 54 5.70 10.53 3.37
C MET A 54 4.94 11.58 2.57
N PHE A 55 3.72 11.96 2.99
CA PHE A 55 2.93 13.00 2.33
C PHE A 55 3.60 14.38 2.38
N LEU A 56 4.30 14.68 3.48
CA LEU A 56 5.08 15.92 3.63
C LEU A 56 6.45 15.87 2.96
N GLN A 57 6.77 14.80 2.22
CA GLN A 57 8.06 14.58 1.54
C GLN A 57 9.29 14.69 2.47
N ARG A 58 9.10 14.46 3.77
CA ARG A 58 10.17 14.48 4.78
C ARG A 58 10.89 13.14 4.87
N ASN A 59 10.23 12.07 4.46
CA ASN A 59 10.79 10.72 4.43
C ASN A 59 10.23 9.93 3.25
N SER A 60 11.01 8.97 2.75
CA SER A 60 10.53 8.02 1.76
C SER A 60 9.60 7.00 2.40
N PHE A 61 8.79 6.32 1.59
CA PHE A 61 7.96 5.20 2.07
C PHE A 61 8.80 4.10 2.73
N GLY A 62 9.94 3.74 2.13
CA GLY A 62 10.86 2.75 2.66
C GLY A 62 11.49 3.18 4.00
N GLY A 63 11.94 4.43 4.09
CA GLY A 63 12.50 4.97 5.34
C GLY A 63 11.46 5.07 6.47
N LEU A 64 10.21 5.39 6.14
CA LEU A 64 9.10 5.39 7.11
C LEU A 64 8.79 3.97 7.58
N LEU A 65 8.72 3.00 6.68
CA LEU A 65 8.52 1.61 7.03
C LEU A 65 9.67 1.06 7.88
N MET A 66 10.92 1.41 7.57
CA MET A 66 12.07 1.01 8.39
C MET A 66 11.97 1.55 9.81
N LYS A 67 11.64 2.83 9.97
CA LYS A 67 11.44 3.46 11.28
C LYS A 67 10.33 2.77 12.09
N GLU A 68 9.21 2.48 11.45
CA GLU A 68 8.10 1.75 12.11
C GLU A 68 8.48 0.30 12.40
N TYR A 69 9.25 -0.34 11.52
CA TYR A 69 9.80 -1.66 11.76
C TYR A 69 10.68 -1.64 13.02
N GLU A 70 11.70 -0.80 13.10
CA GLU A 70 12.57 -0.71 14.28
C GLU A 70 11.79 -0.39 15.57
N LYS A 71 10.83 0.53 15.51
CA LYS A 71 9.98 0.90 16.65
C LYS A 71 9.18 -0.27 17.24
N HIS A 72 8.77 -1.22 16.39
CA HIS A 72 8.03 -2.43 16.80
C HIS A 72 8.95 -3.66 16.89
N ALA A 73 10.24 -3.47 17.18
CA ALA A 73 11.17 -4.56 17.43
C ALA A 73 10.66 -5.50 18.55
N GLY A 74 10.88 -6.80 18.38
CA GLY A 74 10.40 -7.83 19.31
C GLY A 74 8.94 -8.27 19.10
N GLN A 75 8.14 -7.54 18.31
CA GLN A 75 6.80 -7.99 17.94
C GLN A 75 6.85 -8.85 16.65
N PRO A 76 6.09 -9.97 16.56
CA PRO A 76 6.04 -10.79 15.35
C PRO A 76 5.29 -10.12 14.20
N TYR A 77 4.43 -9.15 14.50
CA TYR A 77 3.65 -8.36 13.56
C TYR A 77 3.10 -7.11 14.23
N PHE A 78 2.70 -6.12 13.43
CA PHE A 78 2.05 -4.91 13.92
C PHE A 78 1.13 -4.29 12.86
N GLY A 79 0.20 -3.45 13.31
CA GLY A 79 -0.73 -2.70 12.49
C GLY A 79 -0.25 -1.29 12.17
N LEU A 80 -0.54 -0.86 10.95
CA LEU A 80 -0.45 0.53 10.49
C LEU A 80 -1.79 0.93 9.84
N PHE A 81 -1.89 2.19 9.45
CA PHE A 81 -2.96 2.73 8.63
C PHE A 81 -2.37 3.51 7.45
N SER A 82 -2.74 3.11 6.24
CA SER A 82 -2.55 3.91 5.03
C SER A 82 -3.78 4.79 4.88
N VAL A 83 -3.66 6.06 5.28
CA VAL A 83 -4.80 6.99 5.42
C VAL A 83 -5.83 6.43 6.40
N ASP A 84 -6.96 5.91 5.93
CA ASP A 84 -8.01 5.29 6.75
C ASP A 84 -8.01 3.76 6.67
N LYS A 85 -7.19 3.17 5.80
CA LYS A 85 -7.19 1.71 5.55
C LYS A 85 -6.19 1.01 6.48
N PRO A 86 -6.60 -0.02 7.23
CA PRO A 86 -5.68 -0.80 8.05
C PRO A 86 -4.68 -1.56 7.15
N ALA A 87 -3.41 -1.49 7.49
CA ALA A 87 -2.31 -2.19 6.85
C ALA A 87 -1.61 -3.09 7.89
N PHE A 88 -1.30 -4.33 7.51
CA PHE A 88 -0.70 -5.32 8.40
C PHE A 88 0.75 -5.55 8.01
N VAL A 89 1.67 -5.35 8.95
CA VAL A 89 3.11 -5.55 8.74
C VAL A 89 3.54 -6.79 9.51
N ILE A 90 4.08 -7.77 8.80
CA ILE A 90 4.49 -9.06 9.36
C ILE A 90 6.02 -9.10 9.43
N ARG A 91 6.54 -9.63 10.53
CA ARG A 91 7.97 -9.76 10.79
C ARG A 91 8.39 -11.22 11.02
N ASP A 92 7.47 -12.02 11.53
CA ASP A 92 7.68 -13.44 11.77
C ASP A 92 7.81 -14.24 10.46
N LEU A 93 8.86 -15.05 10.35
CA LEU A 93 9.20 -15.79 9.13
C LEU A 93 8.18 -16.89 8.82
N ASP A 94 7.62 -17.53 9.84
CA ASP A 94 6.63 -18.59 9.64
C ASP A 94 5.31 -17.99 9.14
N LEU A 95 4.88 -16.84 9.66
CA LEU A 95 3.75 -16.10 9.13
C LEU A 95 3.97 -15.62 7.69
N ILE A 96 5.16 -15.10 7.38
CA ILE A 96 5.53 -14.70 6.01
C ILE A 96 5.44 -15.91 5.07
N LYS A 97 5.99 -17.06 5.46
CA LYS A 97 5.94 -18.30 4.67
C LYS A 97 4.51 -18.78 4.49
N ASN A 98 3.67 -18.73 5.53
CA ASN A 98 2.27 -19.11 5.42
C ASN A 98 1.55 -18.22 4.40
N ILE A 99 1.69 -16.89 4.50
CA ILE A 99 0.99 -15.94 3.62
C ILE A 99 1.49 -15.98 2.17
N LEU A 100 2.81 -16.03 1.96
CA LEU A 100 3.40 -15.93 0.62
C LEU A 100 3.47 -17.28 -0.11
N VAL A 101 3.44 -18.42 0.61
CA VAL A 101 3.62 -19.75 0.03
C VAL A 101 2.44 -20.67 0.30
N LYS A 102 2.12 -20.96 1.57
CA LYS A 102 1.11 -21.98 1.89
C LYS A 102 -0.29 -21.53 1.48
N ASP A 103 -0.65 -20.30 1.85
CA ASP A 103 -1.98 -19.71 1.64
C ASP A 103 -1.98 -18.74 0.45
N PHE A 104 -1.08 -18.96 -0.52
CA PHE A 104 -0.90 -18.06 -1.65
C PHE A 104 -2.20 -17.81 -2.44
N ASP A 105 -3.06 -18.83 -2.59
CA ASP A 105 -4.32 -18.67 -3.31
C ASP A 105 -5.30 -17.68 -2.62
N VAL A 106 -5.17 -17.48 -1.30
CA VAL A 106 -5.91 -16.47 -0.52
C VAL A 106 -5.30 -15.08 -0.71
N PHE A 107 -3.95 -14.99 -0.69
CA PHE A 107 -3.20 -13.72 -0.70
C PHE A 107 -2.62 -13.33 -2.07
N MET A 108 -3.08 -13.95 -3.16
CA MET A 108 -2.51 -13.79 -4.51
C MET A 108 -2.49 -12.34 -5.01
N ASN A 109 -3.48 -11.55 -4.61
CA ASN A 109 -3.70 -10.21 -5.14
C ASN A 109 -2.90 -9.17 -4.36
N ARG A 110 -2.10 -8.38 -5.10
CA ARG A 110 -1.41 -7.22 -4.54
C ARG A 110 -2.38 -6.05 -4.36
N SER A 111 -2.09 -5.24 -3.34
CA SER A 111 -2.64 -3.90 -3.17
C SER A 111 -2.12 -3.00 -4.29
N ASN A 112 -2.70 -3.12 -5.49
CA ASN A 112 -2.38 -2.24 -6.61
C ASN A 112 -3.34 -1.04 -6.58
N PRO A 113 -2.84 0.19 -6.38
CA PRO A 113 -3.65 1.41 -6.45
C PRO A 113 -3.89 1.87 -7.90
N MET A 114 -3.25 1.26 -8.91
CA MET A 114 -3.35 1.72 -10.29
C MET A 114 -4.73 1.44 -10.88
N ASP A 115 -5.42 2.51 -11.26
CA ASP A 115 -6.62 2.46 -12.08
C ASP A 115 -6.21 2.27 -13.56
N GLU A 116 -6.84 1.32 -14.26
CA GLU A 116 -6.60 1.07 -15.67
C GLU A 116 -6.93 2.29 -16.55
N LYS A 117 -7.83 3.17 -16.10
CA LYS A 117 -8.16 4.41 -16.81
C LYS A 117 -7.07 5.47 -16.69
N ILE A 118 -6.33 5.47 -15.58
CA ILE A 118 -5.29 6.46 -15.28
C ILE A 118 -3.94 5.99 -15.82
N ASP A 119 -3.61 4.71 -15.59
CA ASP A 119 -2.36 4.10 -16.03
C ASP A 119 -2.62 2.70 -16.62
N PRO A 120 -3.03 2.63 -17.90
CA PRO A 120 -3.35 1.36 -18.55
C PRO A 120 -2.13 0.46 -18.71
N LEU A 121 -0.92 1.03 -18.81
CA LEU A 121 0.31 0.24 -19.00
C LEU A 121 0.65 -0.53 -17.72
N ASN A 122 0.71 0.15 -16.58
CA ASN A 122 1.01 -0.50 -15.30
C ASN A 122 -0.15 -1.39 -14.83
N ALA A 123 -1.39 -0.99 -15.09
CA ALA A 123 -2.56 -1.82 -14.77
C ALA A 123 -2.55 -3.14 -15.57
N LYS A 124 -2.18 -3.11 -16.86
CA LYS A 124 -2.09 -4.32 -17.72
C LYS A 124 -0.83 -5.15 -17.50
N GLY A 125 0.22 -4.57 -16.93
CA GLY A 125 1.43 -5.29 -16.56
C GLY A 125 1.21 -6.38 -15.51
N ILE A 126 2.11 -7.36 -15.45
CA ILE A 126 2.01 -8.51 -14.51
C ILE A 126 1.91 -8.06 -13.04
N ILE A 127 2.48 -6.92 -12.65
CA ILE A 127 2.42 -6.43 -11.28
C ILE A 127 1.02 -5.93 -10.92
N GLY A 128 0.27 -5.39 -11.89
CA GLY A 128 -1.05 -4.81 -11.67
C GLY A 128 -2.22 -5.75 -11.84
N GLN A 129 -2.02 -6.89 -12.52
CA GLN A 129 -3.06 -7.89 -12.77
C GLN A 129 -3.38 -8.72 -11.52
N LYS A 130 -4.62 -9.23 -11.45
CA LYS A 130 -5.16 -9.96 -10.29
C LYS A 130 -5.72 -11.32 -10.70
N GLY A 131 -5.71 -12.27 -9.76
CA GLY A 131 -6.33 -13.60 -9.89
C GLY A 131 -5.90 -14.39 -11.13
N LYS A 132 -6.88 -14.93 -11.87
CA LYS A 132 -6.66 -15.79 -13.04
C LYS A 132 -5.85 -15.11 -14.15
N LYS A 133 -6.07 -13.80 -14.39
CA LYS A 133 -5.33 -13.03 -15.41
C LYS A 133 -3.84 -12.96 -15.08
N TRP A 134 -3.52 -12.66 -13.83
CA TRP A 134 -2.13 -12.69 -13.34
C TRP A 134 -1.51 -14.08 -13.52
N ARG A 135 -2.23 -15.15 -13.15
CA ARG A 135 -1.74 -16.54 -13.28
C ARG A 135 -1.43 -16.90 -14.74
N TYR A 136 -2.32 -16.51 -15.65
CA TYR A 136 -2.14 -16.71 -17.09
C TYR A 136 -0.89 -15.99 -17.64
N ILE A 137 -0.73 -14.69 -17.33
CA ILE A 137 0.42 -13.90 -17.78
C ILE A 137 1.72 -14.48 -17.20
N ARG A 138 1.72 -14.80 -15.90
CA ARG A 138 2.90 -15.41 -15.23
C ARG A 138 3.29 -16.73 -15.89
N MET A 139 2.33 -17.60 -16.19
CA MET A 139 2.58 -18.87 -16.87
C MET A 139 3.23 -18.66 -18.25
N LYS A 140 2.81 -17.63 -19.00
CA LYS A 140 3.38 -17.31 -20.31
C LYS A 140 4.78 -16.68 -20.22
N LEU A 141 5.06 -15.89 -19.19
CA LEU A 141 6.35 -15.21 -19.02
C LEU A 141 7.43 -16.09 -18.36
N THR A 142 7.05 -17.05 -17.53
CA THR A 142 8.00 -17.88 -16.76
C THR A 142 9.05 -18.59 -17.64
N PRO A 143 8.71 -19.18 -18.81
CA PRO A 143 9.69 -19.86 -19.66
C PRO A 143 10.83 -18.96 -20.18
N THR A 144 10.56 -17.65 -20.35
CA THR A 144 11.55 -16.67 -20.83
C THR A 144 12.69 -16.48 -19.83
N PHE A 145 12.42 -16.71 -18.54
CA PHE A 145 13.40 -16.59 -17.46
C PHE A 145 13.96 -17.95 -17.01
N SER A 146 13.91 -18.97 -17.86
CA SER A 146 14.58 -20.25 -17.59
C SER A 146 16.10 -20.08 -17.57
N SER A 147 16.79 -20.91 -16.78
CA SER A 147 18.25 -20.85 -16.65
C SER A 147 18.99 -20.91 -17.99
N ASN A 148 18.48 -21.71 -18.94
CA ASN A 148 19.07 -21.81 -20.28
C ASN A 148 18.91 -20.50 -21.08
N LYS A 149 17.74 -19.86 -21.03
CA LYS A 149 17.52 -18.57 -21.69
C LYS A 149 18.36 -17.47 -21.05
N ILE A 150 18.47 -17.44 -19.72
CA ILE A 150 19.32 -16.50 -19.00
C ILE A 150 20.80 -16.68 -19.38
N LYS A 151 21.30 -17.92 -19.41
CA LYS A 151 22.68 -18.21 -19.83
C LYS A 151 22.95 -17.72 -21.26
N ASN A 152 21.99 -17.89 -22.17
CA ASN A 152 22.12 -17.39 -23.53
C ASN A 152 22.10 -15.87 -23.64
N MET A 153 21.45 -15.16 -22.71
CA MET A 153 21.47 -13.68 -22.68
C MET A 153 22.75 -13.12 -22.05
N PHE A 154 23.49 -13.92 -21.30
CA PHE A 154 24.70 -13.49 -20.59
C PHE A 154 25.75 -12.90 -21.53
N CYS A 155 25.90 -13.47 -22.74
CA CYS A 155 26.83 -12.94 -23.75
C CYS A 155 26.53 -11.48 -24.14
N LEU A 156 25.25 -11.06 -24.14
CA LEU A 156 24.86 -9.70 -24.44
C LEU A 156 25.23 -8.75 -23.30
N VAL A 157 25.13 -9.23 -22.05
CA VAL A 157 25.52 -8.48 -20.85
C VAL A 157 27.03 -8.27 -20.85
N ASP A 158 27.81 -9.32 -21.04
CA ASP A 158 29.28 -9.26 -21.11
C ASP A 158 29.76 -8.32 -22.22
N ALA A 159 29.18 -8.43 -23.41
CA ALA A 159 29.54 -7.58 -24.55
C ALA A 159 29.26 -6.09 -24.30
N LYS A 160 28.31 -5.75 -23.42
CA LYS A 160 28.02 -4.36 -23.03
C LYS A 160 28.87 -3.92 -21.85
N ALA A 161 29.11 -4.79 -20.87
CA ALA A 161 29.99 -4.51 -19.74
C ALA A 161 31.41 -4.17 -20.21
N ALA A 162 31.95 -4.93 -21.17
CA ALA A 162 33.27 -4.72 -21.76
C ALA A 162 33.41 -3.43 -22.59
N ARG A 163 32.32 -2.69 -22.86
CA ARG A 163 32.37 -1.37 -23.53
C ARG A 163 32.38 -0.20 -22.55
N VAL A 164 32.02 -0.44 -21.30
CA VAL A 164 31.87 0.60 -20.27
C VAL A 164 33.04 0.60 -19.29
N GLY A 165 33.77 -0.53 -19.17
CA GLY A 165 35.09 -0.61 -18.54
C GLY A 165 36.21 -0.43 -19.57
#